data_AF-A0A5C5FQ09-F1
#
_entry.id   AF-A0A5C5FQ09-F1
#
_cell.length_a   1.000
_cell.length_b   1.000
_cell.length_c   1.000
_cell.angle_alpha   90.00
_cell.angle_beta   90.00
_cell.angle_gamma   90.00
#
_symmetry.space_group_name_H-M   'P 1'
#
loop_
_entity.id
_entity.type
_entity.pdbx_description
1 polymer ?
#
loop_
_entity_poly.entity_id
_entity_poly.type
_entity_poly.pdbx_seq_one_letter_code
_entity_poly.pdbx_strand_id
1 'polypeptide(L)'
;MTTTLSAPACTACAKTADQLATKMLVCAKCHKDAARQVHYCSRTCQVSDFPKHKPTCGVRLRTLPETLPPVVDPSAPFQPPPALLFHLAALTTLPPPAAPNTPPPSFLYFPTSPTASLSSSSSSSASTPQPVPISLAPATRNLFNALSLVAFRTANPLSVNLMFSLLLTEVEALGGAEDRLVEQLAEEYRLDGEQELVPGEGKRKSLRETLKDEDEPRPEQLVEAIGGEQNMGLLLQWQLQMAEQSQSTDAK
;
A
#
# COMPACT_ATOMS: atom_id res chain seq x y z
N MET A 1 -15.40 0.36 -24.94
CA MET A 1 -16.26 0.19 -23.75
C MET A 1 -15.59 0.94 -22.61
N THR A 2 -16.10 2.09 -22.22
CA THR A 2 -15.52 2.93 -21.16
C THR A 2 -15.65 2.23 -19.81
N THR A 3 -14.54 1.78 -19.25
CA THR A 3 -14.40 1.30 -17.87
C THR A 3 -14.65 2.49 -16.93
N THR A 4 -15.91 2.74 -16.62
CA THR A 4 -16.34 3.79 -15.70
C THR A 4 -15.78 3.50 -14.32
N LEU A 5 -15.09 4.50 -13.75
CA LEU A 5 -14.68 4.53 -12.35
C LEU A 5 -15.81 4.01 -11.45
N SER A 6 -15.44 3.11 -10.53
CA SER A 6 -16.30 2.42 -9.56
C SER A 6 -17.57 3.20 -9.21
N ALA A 7 -18.73 2.65 -9.58
CA ALA A 7 -20.03 3.25 -9.28
C ALA A 7 -20.17 3.46 -7.75
N PRO A 8 -20.79 4.56 -7.29
CA PRO A 8 -20.91 4.85 -5.87
C PRO A 8 -21.65 3.72 -5.15
N ALA A 9 -21.15 3.34 -3.96
CA ALA A 9 -21.66 2.24 -3.16
C ALA A 9 -22.14 2.71 -1.77
N CYS A 10 -23.16 2.02 -1.24
CA CYS A 10 -23.72 2.33 0.05
C CYS A 10 -22.72 2.02 1.16
N THR A 11 -22.40 3.00 1.99
CA THR A 11 -21.40 2.84 3.07
C THR A 11 -21.82 1.79 4.11
N ALA A 12 -23.13 1.60 4.31
CA ALA A 12 -23.65 0.68 5.32
C ALA A 12 -23.76 -0.77 4.85
N CYS A 13 -24.16 -1.01 3.59
CA CYS A 13 -24.51 -2.34 3.07
C CYS A 13 -23.80 -2.71 1.76
N ALA A 14 -22.88 -1.88 1.28
CA ALA A 14 -22.07 -2.07 0.07
C ALA A 14 -22.84 -2.21 -1.27
N LYS A 15 -24.16 -2.07 -1.30
CA LYS A 15 -24.94 -2.05 -2.56
C LYS A 15 -24.53 -0.88 -3.44
N THR A 16 -24.23 -1.15 -4.71
CA THR A 16 -23.88 -0.14 -5.72
C THR A 16 -25.12 0.52 -6.30
N ALA A 17 -24.95 1.70 -6.90
CA ALA A 17 -26.04 2.43 -7.57
C ALA A 17 -26.79 1.59 -8.61
N ASP A 18 -26.10 0.71 -9.33
CA ASP A 18 -26.69 -0.14 -10.39
C ASP A 18 -27.66 -1.19 -9.83
N GLN A 19 -27.51 -1.57 -8.56
CA GLN A 19 -28.38 -2.54 -7.88
C GLN A 19 -29.65 -1.89 -7.30
N LEU A 20 -29.81 -0.57 -7.44
CA LEU A 20 -30.87 0.20 -6.80
C LEU A 20 -31.77 0.83 -7.86
N ALA A 21 -33.09 0.66 -7.70
CA ALA A 21 -34.08 1.36 -8.53
C ALA A 21 -34.17 2.87 -8.21
N THR A 22 -33.58 3.31 -7.09
CA THR A 22 -33.65 4.69 -6.60
C THR A 22 -32.26 5.31 -6.51
N LYS A 23 -32.19 6.63 -6.69
CA LYS A 23 -30.95 7.39 -6.51
C LYS A 23 -30.43 7.25 -5.08
N MET A 24 -29.11 7.15 -4.95
CA MET A 24 -28.45 7.09 -3.64
C MET A 24 -28.55 8.44 -2.91
N LEU A 25 -28.75 8.38 -1.61
CA LEU A 25 -28.72 9.53 -0.72
C LEU A 25 -27.26 9.89 -0.40
N VAL A 26 -26.98 11.19 -0.26
CA VAL A 26 -25.68 11.69 0.18
C VAL A 26 -25.82 12.36 1.54
N CYS A 27 -24.85 12.14 2.44
CA CYS A 27 -24.82 12.86 3.71
C CYS A 27 -24.63 14.37 3.47
N ALA A 28 -25.70 15.15 3.71
CA ALA A 28 -25.70 16.60 3.48
C ALA A 28 -24.58 17.34 4.25
N LYS A 29 -24.29 16.90 5.49
CA LYS A 29 -23.23 17.50 6.31
C LYS A 29 -21.84 17.26 5.74
N CYS A 30 -21.53 16.03 5.31
CA CYS A 30 -20.22 15.74 4.69
C CYS A 30 -20.06 16.43 3.33
N HIS A 31 -21.14 16.49 2.54
CA HIS A 31 -21.11 17.17 1.26
C HIS A 31 -20.85 18.67 1.43
N LYS A 32 -21.53 19.33 2.38
CA LYS A 32 -21.39 20.77 2.64
C LYS A 32 -20.09 21.12 3.36
N ASP A 33 -19.78 20.40 4.43
CA ASP A 33 -18.71 20.82 5.34
C ASP A 33 -17.36 20.23 4.94
N ALA A 34 -17.30 18.99 4.42
CA ALA A 34 -16.06 18.26 4.18
C ALA A 34 -15.73 18.03 2.70
N ALA A 35 -16.57 18.51 1.77
CA ALA A 35 -16.48 18.22 0.33
C ALA A 35 -16.37 16.71 0.02
N ARG A 36 -16.90 15.85 0.91
CA ARG A 36 -16.84 14.39 0.79
C ARG A 36 -18.22 13.82 0.49
N GLN A 37 -18.29 12.92 -0.48
CA GLN A 37 -19.52 12.22 -0.82
C GLN A 37 -19.59 10.89 -0.08
N VAL A 38 -20.48 10.82 0.92
CA VAL A 38 -20.80 9.57 1.64
C VAL A 38 -22.19 9.13 1.22
N HIS A 39 -22.26 8.00 0.51
CA HIS A 39 -23.49 7.52 -0.12
C HIS A 39 -24.21 6.46 0.72
N TYR A 40 -25.54 6.51 0.68
CA TYR A 40 -26.44 5.56 1.33
C TYR A 40 -27.58 5.18 0.39
N CYS A 41 -27.96 3.90 0.35
CA CYS A 41 -29.09 3.46 -0.48
C CYS A 41 -30.46 3.87 0.10
N SER A 42 -30.54 4.11 1.42
CA SER A 42 -31.78 4.45 2.11
C SER A 42 -31.51 5.24 3.40
N ARG A 43 -32.53 5.90 3.93
CA ARG A 43 -32.46 6.58 5.22
C ARG A 43 -32.18 5.61 6.36
N THR A 44 -32.70 4.39 6.28
CA THR A 44 -32.45 3.32 7.27
C THR A 44 -30.96 2.96 7.34
N CYS A 45 -30.29 2.80 6.19
CA CYS A 45 -28.84 2.55 6.13
C CYS A 45 -28.03 3.73 6.67
N GLN A 46 -28.46 4.96 6.40
CA GLN A 46 -27.81 6.15 6.95
C GLN A 46 -27.88 6.19 8.48
N VAL A 47 -29.05 5.88 9.06
CA VAL A 47 -29.24 5.88 10.52
C VAL A 47 -28.47 4.73 11.18
N SER A 48 -28.43 3.54 10.58
CA SER A 48 -27.70 2.39 11.14
C SER A 48 -26.18 2.58 11.14
N ASP A 49 -25.64 3.26 10.11
CA ASP A 49 -24.21 3.58 10.03
C ASP A 49 -23.84 4.85 10.81
N PHE A 50 -24.83 5.67 11.20
CA PHE A 50 -24.58 6.94 11.86
C PHE A 50 -23.69 6.87 13.11
N PRO A 51 -23.77 5.86 14.01
CA PRO A 51 -22.85 5.76 15.14
C PRO A 51 -21.37 5.69 14.73
N LYS A 52 -21.05 5.00 13.63
CA LYS A 52 -19.70 4.88 13.07
C LYS A 52 -19.31 6.12 12.26
N HIS A 53 -20.26 6.69 11.54
CA HIS A 53 -20.07 7.87 10.72
C HIS A 53 -19.94 9.17 11.55
N LYS A 54 -20.63 9.27 12.68
CA LYS A 54 -20.68 10.45 13.57
C LYS A 54 -19.31 11.06 13.88
N PRO A 55 -18.28 10.31 14.30
CA PRO A 55 -16.96 10.90 14.61
C PRO A 55 -16.28 11.55 13.39
N THR A 56 -16.61 11.12 12.17
CA THR A 56 -16.01 11.66 10.93
C THR A 56 -16.98 12.56 10.15
N CYS A 57 -18.22 12.74 10.63
CA CYS A 57 -19.29 13.42 9.92
C CYS A 57 -19.11 14.95 9.90
N GLY A 58 -18.84 15.52 8.72
CA GLY A 58 -18.60 16.96 8.54
C GLY A 58 -17.23 17.42 9.03
N VAL A 59 -16.36 16.50 9.46
CA VAL A 59 -14.96 16.83 9.75
C VAL A 59 -14.26 17.09 8.43
N ARG A 60 -13.87 18.34 8.20
CA ARG A 60 -12.86 18.67 7.19
C ARG A 60 -11.59 17.95 7.62
N LEU A 61 -11.26 16.86 6.93
CA LEU A 61 -9.86 16.42 6.89
C LEU A 61 -9.14 17.66 6.38
N ARG A 62 -8.35 18.30 7.24
CA ARG A 62 -7.57 19.47 6.85
C ARG A 62 -6.80 19.02 5.61
N THR A 63 -7.18 19.52 4.45
CA THR A 63 -6.23 19.73 3.36
C THR A 63 -5.07 20.41 4.04
N LEU A 64 -3.91 19.73 4.08
CA LEU A 64 -2.68 20.32 4.62
C LEU A 64 -2.61 21.75 4.09
N PRO A 65 -2.42 22.77 4.96
CA PRO A 65 -2.23 24.12 4.46
C PRO A 65 -1.06 24.08 3.49
N GLU A 66 -1.34 24.39 2.22
CA GLU A 66 -0.40 24.39 1.09
C GLU A 66 0.78 25.35 1.31
N THR A 67 0.67 26.21 2.32
CA THR A 67 1.78 26.99 2.87
C THR A 67 2.35 26.27 4.08
N LEU A 68 3.38 25.45 3.85
CA LEU A 68 4.30 25.02 4.90
C LEU A 68 4.87 26.28 5.59
N PRO A 69 4.87 26.37 6.93
CA PRO A 69 5.56 27.46 7.61
C PRO A 69 7.05 27.42 7.23
N PRO A 70 7.72 28.58 7.09
CA PRO A 70 9.14 28.63 6.78
C PRO A 70 9.92 27.83 7.84
N VAL A 71 10.80 26.96 7.37
CA VAL A 71 11.65 26.11 8.19
C VAL A 71 12.37 26.98 9.23
N VAL A 72 11.96 26.84 10.49
CA VAL A 72 12.62 27.49 11.63
C VAL A 72 13.81 26.62 12.01
N ASP A 73 15.00 27.21 11.88
CA ASP A 73 16.29 26.79 12.41
C ASP A 73 16.71 25.32 12.18
N PRO A 74 17.63 25.03 11.22
CA PRO A 74 18.16 23.69 10.98
C PRO A 74 18.95 23.08 12.16
N SER A 75 19.17 23.85 13.23
CA SER A 75 19.92 23.44 14.41
C SER A 75 19.03 22.93 15.56
N ALA A 76 17.71 23.05 15.45
CA ALA A 76 16.80 22.62 16.51
C ALA A 76 16.60 21.09 16.49
N PRO A 77 16.67 20.39 17.65
CA PRO A 77 16.36 18.98 17.71
C PRO A 77 14.92 18.75 17.26
N PHE A 78 14.74 17.84 16.28
CA PHE A 78 13.46 17.56 15.65
C PHE A 78 12.40 17.18 16.70
N GLN A 79 11.44 18.06 16.93
CA GLN A 79 10.22 17.74 17.67
C GLN A 79 9.11 17.50 16.66
N PRO A 80 8.64 16.24 16.49
CA PRO A 80 7.56 15.96 15.55
C PRO A 80 6.30 16.75 15.97
N PRO A 81 5.56 17.33 15.01
CA PRO A 81 4.33 18.05 15.29
C PRO A 81 3.37 17.19 16.13
N PRO A 82 2.70 17.75 17.17
CA PRO A 82 1.81 16.99 18.05
C PRO A 82 0.70 16.21 17.32
N ALA A 83 0.29 16.68 16.13
CA ALA A 83 -0.69 16.01 15.29
C ALA A 83 -0.19 14.67 14.70
N LEU A 84 1.13 14.57 14.45
CA LEU A 84 1.78 13.37 13.92
C LEU A 84 1.93 12.31 15.02
N LEU A 85 2.24 12.74 16.25
CA LEU A 85 2.20 11.87 17.43
C LEU A 85 0.80 11.31 17.68
N PHE A 86 -0.25 12.10 17.46
CA PHE A 86 -1.64 11.65 17.59
C PHE A 86 -2.04 10.62 16.52
N HIS A 87 -1.53 10.74 15.29
CA HIS A 87 -1.79 9.79 14.21
C HIS A 87 -1.01 8.48 14.41
N LEU A 88 0.25 8.56 14.84
CA LEU A 88 1.03 7.37 15.19
C LEU A 88 0.42 6.62 16.38
N ALA A 89 -0.04 7.34 17.42
CA ALA A 89 -0.77 6.72 18.52
C ALA A 89 -2.07 6.06 18.05
N ALA A 90 -2.84 6.72 17.17
CA ALA A 90 -4.07 6.15 16.61
C ALA A 90 -3.82 4.87 15.81
N LEU A 91 -2.76 4.81 15.00
CA LEU A 91 -2.37 3.64 14.22
C LEU A 91 -1.94 2.45 15.11
N THR A 92 -1.33 2.71 16.27
CA THR A 92 -1.00 1.66 17.26
C THR A 92 -2.18 1.15 18.08
N THR A 93 -3.33 1.84 18.02
CA THR A 93 -4.56 1.44 18.78
C THR A 93 -5.60 0.73 17.92
N LEU A 94 -5.36 0.56 16.62
CA LEU A 94 -6.25 -0.23 15.78
C LEU A 94 -6.15 -1.71 16.19
N PRO A 95 -7.28 -2.37 16.52
CA PRO A 95 -7.26 -3.81 16.76
C PRO A 95 -6.76 -4.53 15.50
N PRO A 96 -6.03 -5.65 15.64
CA PRO A 96 -5.59 -6.43 14.48
C PRO A 96 -6.81 -6.71 13.60
N PRO A 97 -6.74 -6.43 12.28
CA PRO A 97 -7.92 -6.58 11.42
C PRO A 97 -8.40 -8.02 11.50
N ALA A 98 -9.69 -8.19 11.82
CA ALA A 98 -10.37 -9.46 11.71
C ALA A 98 -10.18 -9.96 10.27
N ALA A 99 -9.53 -11.11 10.14
CA ALA A 99 -9.18 -11.69 8.85
C ALA A 99 -10.43 -11.82 7.96
N PRO A 100 -10.48 -11.21 6.76
CA PRO A 100 -11.35 -11.70 5.71
C PRO A 100 -10.78 -13.03 5.18
N ASN A 101 -11.67 -13.96 4.78
CA ASN A 101 -11.33 -15.25 4.13
C ASN A 101 -10.66 -15.11 2.75
N THR A 102 -10.11 -13.95 2.43
CA THR A 102 -9.26 -13.74 1.25
C THR A 102 -7.85 -13.47 1.78
N PRO A 103 -6.86 -14.29 1.41
CA PRO A 103 -5.48 -14.01 1.79
C PRO A 103 -5.15 -12.59 1.32
N PRO A 104 -4.64 -11.68 2.18
CA PRO A 104 -4.11 -10.41 1.72
C PRO A 104 -3.13 -10.62 0.57
N PRO A 105 -3.07 -9.69 -0.41
CA PRO A 105 -2.21 -9.80 -1.60
C PRO A 105 -0.72 -10.04 -1.29
N SER A 106 -0.29 -9.87 -0.05
CA SER A 106 1.09 -10.02 0.42
C SER A 106 1.54 -11.45 0.75
N PHE A 107 0.79 -12.51 0.40
CA PHE A 107 1.36 -13.86 0.46
C PHE A 107 2.21 -14.10 -0.77
N LEU A 108 3.52 -13.91 -0.62
CA LEU A 108 4.47 -14.33 -1.63
C LEU A 108 4.47 -15.86 -1.68
N TYR A 109 4.11 -16.40 -2.83
CA TYR A 109 4.06 -17.84 -3.04
C TYR A 109 5.44 -18.29 -3.46
N PHE A 110 6.24 -18.73 -2.50
CA PHE A 110 7.50 -19.41 -2.78
C PHE A 110 7.29 -20.93 -2.65
N PRO A 111 7.21 -21.68 -3.77
CA PRO A 111 7.49 -23.09 -3.72
C PRO A 111 8.89 -23.25 -3.14
N THR A 112 9.01 -23.86 -1.97
CA THR A 112 10.30 -24.39 -1.54
C THR A 112 10.72 -25.38 -2.62
N SER A 113 11.70 -24.99 -3.45
CA SER A 113 12.30 -25.95 -4.35
C SER A 113 12.93 -27.02 -3.47
N PRO A 114 12.59 -28.31 -3.64
CA PRO A 114 13.34 -29.35 -2.97
C PRO A 114 14.75 -29.28 -3.55
N THR A 115 15.68 -28.72 -2.78
CA THR A 115 17.09 -28.66 -3.14
C THR A 115 17.50 -30.10 -3.47
N ALA A 116 17.98 -30.26 -4.70
CA ALA A 116 18.15 -31.54 -5.36
C ALA A 116 18.85 -32.58 -4.49
N SER A 117 18.08 -33.59 -4.05
CA SER A 117 18.61 -34.95 -3.92
C SER A 117 18.09 -35.75 -5.11
N LEU A 118 18.88 -35.72 -6.20
CA LEU A 118 18.76 -36.66 -7.31
C LEU A 118 18.93 -38.08 -6.77
N SER A 119 17.84 -38.76 -6.43
CA SER A 119 17.77 -40.23 -6.38
C SER A 119 16.33 -40.69 -6.10
N SER A 120 15.82 -41.52 -7.01
CA SER A 120 14.73 -42.49 -6.81
C SER A 120 13.32 -42.06 -7.21
N SER A 121 13.01 -42.46 -8.44
CA SER A 121 11.70 -42.64 -9.05
C SER A 121 10.66 -43.19 -8.07
N SER A 122 9.86 -42.31 -7.48
CA SER A 122 8.67 -42.69 -6.72
C SER A 122 7.56 -41.72 -7.05
N SER A 123 6.51 -42.23 -7.70
CA SER A 123 5.26 -41.54 -8.03
C SER A 123 4.63 -40.94 -6.77
N SER A 124 5.01 -39.71 -6.45
CA SER A 124 4.50 -38.95 -5.32
C SER A 124 3.62 -37.85 -5.90
N SER A 125 2.35 -37.87 -5.49
CA SER A 125 1.35 -36.84 -5.77
C SER A 125 1.97 -35.46 -5.60
N ALA A 126 1.95 -34.65 -6.67
CA ALA A 126 2.44 -33.28 -6.66
C ALA A 126 1.74 -32.50 -5.54
N SER A 127 2.43 -32.33 -4.41
CA SER A 127 1.93 -31.51 -3.32
C SER A 127 1.94 -30.06 -3.80
N THR A 128 0.77 -29.44 -3.83
CA THR A 128 0.64 -28.02 -4.14
C THR A 128 1.59 -27.24 -3.24
N PRO A 129 2.48 -26.39 -3.79
CA PRO A 129 3.43 -25.63 -2.99
C PRO A 129 2.70 -24.78 -1.96
N GLN A 130 3.10 -24.92 -0.70
CA GLN A 130 2.52 -24.17 0.41
C GLN A 130 3.12 -22.76 0.43
N PRO A 131 2.30 -21.70 0.59
CA PRO A 131 2.82 -20.34 0.70
C PRO A 131 3.67 -20.19 1.97
N VAL A 132 4.85 -19.59 1.83
CA VAL A 132 5.71 -19.25 2.96
C VAL A 132 5.36 -17.82 3.41
N PRO A 133 4.86 -17.62 4.64
CA PRO A 133 4.56 -16.29 5.13
C PRO A 133 5.85 -15.51 5.37
N ILE A 134 6.02 -14.36 4.72
CA ILE A 134 7.09 -13.41 5.03
C ILE A 134 6.65 -12.50 6.16
N SER A 135 7.46 -12.45 7.23
CA SER A 135 7.18 -11.64 8.41
C SER A 135 8.02 -10.37 8.40
N LEU A 136 7.49 -9.30 7.80
CA LEU A 136 8.14 -8.00 7.84
C LEU A 136 8.07 -7.35 9.22
N ALA A 137 9.12 -6.63 9.62
CA ALA A 137 9.11 -5.76 10.79
C ALA A 137 8.00 -4.70 10.70
N PRO A 138 7.48 -4.17 11.82
CA PRO A 138 6.32 -3.27 11.80
C PRO A 138 6.46 -2.03 10.90
N ALA A 139 7.60 -1.33 10.92
CA ALA A 139 7.75 -0.15 10.07
C ALA A 139 7.86 -0.52 8.58
N THR A 140 8.64 -1.57 8.26
CA THR A 140 8.76 -2.13 6.91
C THR A 140 7.40 -2.55 6.35
N ARG A 141 6.56 -3.20 7.19
CA ARG A 141 5.21 -3.60 6.81
C ARG A 141 4.30 -2.41 6.51
N ASN A 142 4.37 -1.35 7.32
CA ASN A 142 3.59 -0.15 7.11
C ASN A 142 3.99 0.55 5.80
N LEU A 143 5.30 0.67 5.54
CA LEU A 143 5.82 1.22 4.29
C LEU A 143 5.40 0.36 3.09
N PHE A 144 5.53 -0.96 3.18
CA PHE A 144 5.10 -1.89 2.15
C PHE A 144 3.61 -1.74 1.83
N ASN A 145 2.75 -1.60 2.83
CA ASN A 145 1.31 -1.38 2.65
C ASN A 145 0.99 -0.04 1.97
N ALA A 146 1.76 1.00 2.27
CA ALA A 146 1.62 2.29 1.60
C ALA A 146 2.03 2.19 0.12
N LEU A 147 3.18 1.57 -0.15
CA LEU A 147 3.69 1.34 -1.49
C LEU A 147 2.74 0.47 -2.33
N SER A 148 2.21 -0.61 -1.77
CA SER A 148 1.27 -1.50 -2.48
C SER A 148 -0.02 -0.79 -2.87
N LEU A 149 -0.54 0.09 -2.00
CA LEU A 149 -1.70 0.92 -2.32
C LEU A 149 -1.42 1.89 -3.47
N VAL A 150 -0.25 2.51 -3.49
CA VAL A 150 0.15 3.44 -4.56
C VAL A 150 0.37 2.68 -5.85
N ALA A 151 1.14 1.59 -5.82
CA ALA A 151 1.40 0.72 -6.95
C ALA A 151 0.09 0.21 -7.57
N PHE A 152 -0.86 -0.27 -6.75
CA PHE A 152 -2.14 -0.76 -7.24
C PHE A 152 -2.98 0.32 -7.93
N ARG A 153 -2.93 1.56 -7.44
CA ARG A 153 -3.74 2.68 -7.97
C ARG A 153 -3.13 3.32 -9.21
N THR A 154 -1.80 3.42 -9.25
CA THR A 154 -1.08 4.25 -10.22
C THR A 154 -0.27 3.42 -11.22
N ALA A 155 -0.08 2.12 -10.95
CA ALA A 155 0.88 1.27 -11.65
C ALA A 155 2.29 1.90 -11.68
N ASN A 156 2.67 2.63 -10.61
CA ASN A 156 3.98 3.27 -10.51
C ASN A 156 5.08 2.18 -10.33
N PRO A 157 6.00 2.03 -11.31
CA PRO A 157 7.04 1.01 -11.25
C PRO A 157 8.03 1.26 -10.11
N LEU A 158 8.22 2.51 -9.69
CA LEU A 158 9.12 2.85 -8.58
C LEU A 158 8.57 2.34 -7.24
N SER A 159 7.25 2.42 -7.03
CA SER A 159 6.62 1.87 -5.83
C SER A 159 6.83 0.35 -5.74
N VAL A 160 6.70 -0.35 -6.87
CA VAL A 160 6.92 -1.80 -6.96
C VAL A 160 8.40 -2.15 -6.80
N ASN A 161 9.31 -1.33 -7.33
CA ASN A 161 10.75 -1.49 -7.12
C ASN A 161 11.13 -1.36 -5.64
N LEU A 162 10.60 -0.34 -4.95
CA LEU A 162 10.80 -0.20 -3.50
C LEU A 162 10.24 -1.40 -2.74
N MET A 163 9.06 -1.90 -3.11
CA MET A 163 8.50 -3.12 -2.53
C MET A 163 9.42 -4.32 -2.74
N PHE A 164 9.99 -4.49 -3.94
CA PHE A 164 10.96 -5.52 -4.24
C PHE A 164 12.18 -5.42 -3.32
N SER A 165 12.78 -4.24 -3.18
CA SER A 165 13.92 -4.01 -2.28
C SER A 165 13.61 -4.34 -0.82
N LEU A 166 12.40 -4.01 -0.33
CA LEU A 166 12.00 -4.34 1.05
C LEU A 166 11.84 -5.85 1.29
N LEU A 167 11.51 -6.60 0.24
CA LEU A 167 11.29 -8.04 0.30
C LEU A 167 12.56 -8.84 0.03
N LEU A 168 13.52 -8.26 -0.70
CA LEU A 168 14.72 -8.93 -1.17
C LEU A 168 15.50 -9.58 -0.03
N THR A 169 15.76 -8.84 1.06
CA THR A 169 16.50 -9.35 2.23
C THR A 169 15.82 -10.57 2.86
N GLU A 170 14.49 -10.59 2.92
CA GLU A 170 13.73 -11.72 3.48
C GLU A 170 13.74 -12.92 2.52
N VAL A 171 13.69 -12.67 1.21
CA VAL A 171 13.73 -13.72 0.18
C VAL A 171 15.11 -14.35 0.07
N GLU A 172 16.18 -13.56 0.19
CA GLU A 172 17.56 -14.04 0.30
C GLU A 172 17.71 -14.97 1.51
N ALA A 173 17.18 -14.57 2.67
CA ALA A 173 17.19 -15.40 3.89
C ALA A 173 16.43 -16.72 3.72
N LEU A 174 15.46 -16.79 2.80
CA LEU A 174 14.69 -17.99 2.47
C LEU A 174 15.32 -18.85 1.36
N GLY A 175 16.49 -18.47 0.82
CA GLY A 175 17.23 -19.28 -0.15
C GLY A 175 17.16 -18.82 -1.61
N GLY A 176 16.95 -17.52 -1.85
CA GLY A 176 17.26 -16.89 -3.15
C GLY A 176 16.24 -17.15 -4.26
N ALA A 177 15.01 -16.67 -4.08
CA ALA A 177 13.94 -16.73 -5.09
C ALA A 177 13.66 -15.36 -5.76
N GLU A 178 14.73 -14.62 -6.07
CA GLU A 178 14.65 -13.24 -6.59
C GLU A 178 13.90 -13.13 -7.92
N ASP A 179 14.27 -13.95 -8.91
CA ASP A 179 13.66 -13.92 -10.24
C ASP A 179 12.13 -14.12 -10.18
N ARG A 180 11.68 -15.01 -9.28
CA ARG A 180 10.27 -15.29 -9.07
C ARG A 180 9.55 -14.15 -8.39
N LEU A 181 10.21 -13.47 -7.44
CA LEU A 181 9.65 -12.30 -6.81
C LEU A 181 9.42 -11.19 -7.84
N VAL A 182 10.38 -10.99 -8.77
CA VAL A 182 10.23 -10.02 -9.87
C VAL A 182 9.03 -10.37 -10.75
N GLU A 183 8.90 -11.64 -11.17
CA GLU A 183 7.77 -12.09 -12.00
C GLU A 183 6.43 -11.92 -11.28
N GLN A 184 6.35 -12.29 -10.00
CA GLN A 184 5.13 -12.15 -9.21
C GLN A 184 4.72 -10.67 -9.08
N LEU A 185 5.65 -9.78 -8.72
CA LEU A 185 5.35 -8.36 -8.57
C LEU A 185 4.97 -7.72 -9.91
N ALA A 186 5.62 -8.11 -11.00
CA ALA A 186 5.30 -7.58 -12.32
C ALA A 186 3.91 -8.03 -12.79
N GLU A 187 3.52 -9.28 -12.53
CA GLU A 187 2.18 -9.81 -12.84
C GLU A 187 1.10 -9.16 -11.96
N GLU A 188 1.29 -9.13 -10.65
CA GLU A 188 0.31 -8.65 -9.67
C GLU A 188 -0.04 -7.17 -9.88
N TYR A 189 0.98 -6.35 -10.15
CA TYR A 189 0.84 -4.91 -10.36
C TYR A 189 0.72 -4.54 -11.84
N ARG A 190 0.61 -5.53 -12.73
CA ARG A 190 0.38 -5.37 -14.18
C ARG A 190 1.41 -4.49 -14.87
N LEU A 191 2.67 -4.58 -14.45
CA LEU A 191 3.77 -3.81 -15.04
C LEU A 191 4.15 -4.31 -16.44
N ASP A 192 3.91 -5.59 -16.72
CA ASP A 192 4.28 -6.23 -17.99
C ASP A 192 3.11 -6.31 -19.00
N GLY A 193 1.96 -5.71 -18.68
CA GLY A 193 0.82 -5.67 -19.59
C GLY A 193 0.90 -4.52 -20.58
N GLU A 194 0.46 -4.75 -21.83
CA GLU A 194 0.10 -3.68 -22.77
C GLU A 194 -1.13 -2.92 -22.24
N GLN A 195 -0.96 -2.12 -21.19
CA GLN A 195 -1.95 -1.12 -20.86
C GLN A 195 -1.92 -0.07 -21.96
N GLU A 196 -3.04 0.13 -22.65
CA GLU A 196 -3.23 1.26 -23.55
C GLU A 196 -2.96 2.55 -22.77
N LEU A 197 -1.73 3.05 -22.91
CA LEU A 197 -1.34 4.34 -22.38
C LEU A 197 -2.13 5.41 -23.13
N VAL A 198 -2.38 6.51 -22.43
CA VAL A 198 -2.94 7.71 -23.06
C VAL A 198 -2.04 8.07 -24.24
N PRO A 199 -2.58 8.24 -25.47
CA PRO A 199 -1.77 8.52 -26.65
C PRO A 199 -0.94 9.79 -26.42
N GLY A 200 0.37 9.61 -26.23
CA GLY A 200 1.32 10.69 -25.90
C GLY A 200 2.24 10.37 -24.71
N GLU A 201 1.90 9.43 -23.84
CA GLU A 201 2.80 8.95 -22.79
C GLU A 201 3.69 7.83 -23.34
N GLY A 202 5.01 7.98 -23.21
CA GLY A 202 5.98 6.99 -23.68
C GLY A 202 5.76 5.60 -23.08
N LYS A 203 6.24 4.55 -23.76
CA LYS A 203 6.14 3.16 -23.28
C LYS A 203 6.64 3.07 -21.83
N ARG A 204 5.83 2.48 -20.94
CA ARG A 204 6.26 2.18 -19.57
C ARG A 204 7.40 1.17 -19.61
N LYS A 205 8.41 1.41 -18.78
CA LYS A 205 9.51 0.46 -18.56
C LYS A 205 8.96 -0.76 -17.82
N SER A 206 9.42 -1.95 -18.20
CA SER A 206 9.15 -3.15 -17.41
C SER A 206 9.82 -3.07 -16.04
N LEU A 207 9.35 -3.87 -15.07
CA LEU A 207 9.99 -3.93 -13.74
C LEU A 207 11.46 -4.35 -13.86
N ARG A 208 11.76 -5.31 -14.74
CA ARG A 208 13.13 -5.77 -15.02
C ARG A 208 14.01 -4.68 -15.62
N GLU A 209 13.48 -3.82 -16.48
CA GLU A 209 14.24 -2.68 -17.00
C GLU A 209 14.48 -1.63 -15.93
N THR A 210 13.47 -1.36 -15.10
CA THR A 210 13.60 -0.40 -13.98
C THR A 210 14.63 -0.88 -12.96
N LEU A 211 14.70 -2.19 -12.69
CA LEU A 211 15.72 -2.78 -11.81
C LEU A 211 17.14 -2.74 -12.39
N LYS A 212 17.28 -2.62 -13.71
CA LYS A 212 18.60 -2.51 -14.38
C LYS A 212 19.10 -1.08 -14.46
N ASP A 213 18.21 -0.09 -14.34
CA ASP A 213 18.61 1.31 -14.24
C ASP A 213 19.25 1.51 -12.85
N GLU A 214 20.59 1.59 -12.81
CA GLU A 214 21.34 1.84 -11.56
C GLU A 214 21.24 3.29 -11.06
N ASP A 215 20.46 4.13 -11.74
CA ASP A 215 20.27 5.53 -11.35
C ASP A 215 19.46 5.61 -10.05
N GLU A 216 20.07 6.20 -9.01
CA GLU A 216 19.41 6.45 -7.74
C GLU A 216 18.18 7.35 -7.96
N PRO A 217 16.98 6.94 -7.53
CA PRO A 217 15.77 7.72 -7.75
C PRO A 217 15.87 9.06 -7.03
N ARG A 218 15.46 10.13 -7.72
CA ARG A 218 15.48 11.47 -7.12
C ARG A 218 14.50 11.53 -5.93
N PRO A 219 14.77 12.35 -4.90
CA PRO A 219 13.93 12.44 -3.72
C PRO A 219 12.45 12.72 -4.03
N GLU A 220 12.18 13.53 -5.04
CA GLU A 220 10.80 13.87 -5.44
C GLU A 220 10.05 12.65 -5.98
N GLN A 221 10.76 11.76 -6.68
CA GLN A 221 10.19 10.53 -7.23
C GLN A 221 9.88 9.53 -6.11
N LEU A 222 10.72 9.49 -5.06
CA LEU A 222 10.46 8.68 -3.87
C LEU A 222 9.22 9.19 -3.12
N VAL A 223 9.08 10.50 -2.96
CA VAL A 223 7.89 11.11 -2.34
C VAL A 223 6.63 10.78 -3.14
N GLU A 224 6.69 10.87 -4.47
CA GLU A 224 5.58 10.47 -5.34
C GLU A 224 5.25 8.97 -5.21
N ALA A 225 6.27 8.11 -5.20
CA ALA A 225 6.11 6.66 -5.12
C ALA A 225 5.53 6.17 -3.79
N ILE A 226 5.76 6.88 -2.68
CA ILE A 226 5.09 6.59 -1.40
C ILE A 226 3.71 7.23 -1.31
N GLY A 227 3.25 7.93 -2.35
CA GLY A 227 1.93 8.55 -2.41
C GLY A 227 1.88 9.94 -1.80
N GLY A 228 2.97 10.72 -1.90
CA GLY A 228 3.06 12.12 -1.53
C GLY A 228 3.55 12.39 -0.10
N GLU A 229 3.61 13.67 0.27
CA GLU A 229 4.14 14.15 1.55
C GLU A 229 3.42 13.56 2.77
N GLN A 230 2.14 13.22 2.64
CA GLN A 230 1.37 12.58 3.71
C GLN A 230 2.00 11.29 4.25
N ASN A 231 2.77 10.57 3.43
CA ASN A 231 3.39 9.30 3.79
C ASN A 231 4.89 9.43 4.10
N MET A 232 5.45 10.64 4.04
CA MET A 232 6.88 10.88 4.31
C MET A 232 7.30 10.46 5.72
N GLY A 233 6.40 10.54 6.69
CA GLY A 233 6.64 10.04 8.05
C GLY A 233 6.94 8.53 8.10
N LEU A 234 6.34 7.73 7.21
CA LEU A 234 6.61 6.28 7.13
C LEU A 234 8.00 6.00 6.58
N LEU A 235 8.44 6.78 5.58
CA LEU A 235 9.77 6.66 5.01
C LEU A 235 10.85 7.00 6.04
N LEU A 236 10.67 8.11 6.77
CA LEU A 236 11.59 8.52 7.83
C LEU A 236 11.65 7.48 8.96
N GLN A 237 10.50 6.94 9.37
CA GLN A 237 10.46 5.90 10.39
C GLN A 237 11.21 4.63 9.95
N TRP A 238 11.04 4.21 8.70
CA TRP A 238 11.77 3.08 8.16
C TRP A 238 13.28 3.35 8.09
N GLN A 239 13.71 4.53 7.62
CA GLN A 239 15.12 4.93 7.58
C GLN A 239 15.77 4.92 8.98
N LEU A 240 15.07 5.45 9.99
CA LEU A 240 15.54 5.39 11.38
C LEU A 240 15.71 3.95 11.85
N GLN A 241 14.75 3.07 11.56
CA GLN A 241 14.87 1.65 11.92
C GLN A 241 16.06 0.97 11.23
N MET A 242 16.31 1.27 9.95
CA MET A 242 17.47 0.72 9.22
C MET A 242 18.79 1.19 9.84
N ALA A 243 18.88 2.46 10.24
CA ALA A 243 20.06 3.01 10.91
C ALA A 243 20.31 2.37 12.29
N GLU A 244 19.24 2.11 13.06
CA GLU A 244 19.34 1.38 14.33
C GLU A 244 19.82 -0.06 14.13
N GLN A 245 19.33 -0.73 13.08
CA GLN A 245 19.75 -2.09 12.75
C GLN A 245 21.21 -2.16 12.33
N SER A 246 21.70 -1.23 11.49
CA SER A 246 23.10 -1.21 11.08
C SER A 246 24.06 -0.95 12.24
N GLN A 247 23.67 -0.08 13.19
CA GLN A 247 24.46 0.13 14.41
C GLN A 247 24.53 -1.13 15.29
N SER A 248 23.46 -1.93 15.30
CA SER A 248 23.41 -3.17 16.09
C SER A 248 24.27 -4.30 15.52
N THR A 249 24.52 -4.31 14.20
CA THR A 249 25.37 -5.31 13.55
C THR A 249 26.85 -5.02 13.72
N ASP A 250 27.25 -3.74 13.73
CA ASP A 250 28.67 -3.34 13.89
C ASP A 250 29.20 -3.53 15.31
N ALA A 251 28.30 -3.65 16.29
CA ALA A 251 28.65 -3.85 17.70
C ALA A 251 28.90 -5.31 18.09
N LYS A 252 28.75 -6.27 17.16
CA LYS A 252 28.96 -7.71 17.38
C LYS A 252 30.24 -8.21 16.72
#